data_AF-A0A3M1E8M6-F1
#
_entry.id   AF-A0A3M1E8M6-F1
#
_cell.length_a   1.000
_cell.length_b   1.000
_cell.length_c   1.000
_cell.angle_alpha   90.00
_cell.angle_beta   90.00
_cell.angle_gamma   90.00
#
_symmetry.space_group_name_H-M   'P 1'
#
loop_
_entity.id
_entity.type
_entity.pdbx_description
1 polymer ?
#
loop_
_entity_poly.entity_id
_entity_poly.type
_entity_poly.pdbx_seq_one_letter_code
_entity_poly.pdbx_strand_id
1 'polypeptide(L)'
;MTSALAVGVVLVVTAAAVVTPRRAVLALPAVILLSPYLSFGALSLRVEHVLVPVLWVIVVAKGRFRFVCPVSSRLWLLFVLFLFCVTTFRVTSGNETHGFASGVYSYVLVFMLFTLFSTVSRTVPLLKGIVRSAVYCSVPLSLFALLQTLNVGWATNLTVDGYTSTSRVSVAKLMELTGYVVRGVSVFESPVYAAQYFLLALAASVFLLIEGRTASGWRERLVYAACAVFSLLGGVVTLSSTFVLGGACVAGALFLLARKAAGFKVMFAVLVLAGVLAFSLPLLVEENPAIQGNLLYQVGRITSLSVLETRYDPDLGQTAGTLRAVVESPFWGWGWVEHRGAFVGDSLYLTQLYLGGFIGFLVFGAVFLDGVPVVMRGKERGVKIFALWTAVMFLGGIGSPTLFAPRVGALWWAAFGAGAGQAARMRRDVRD
;
A
#
# COMPACT_ATOMS: atom_id res chain seq x y z
N MET A 1 1.84 -3.05 26.36
CA MET A 1 2.06 -4.47 25.96
C MET A 1 2.39 -4.64 24.48
N THR A 2 1.76 -3.89 23.56
CA THR A 2 2.06 -3.95 22.11
C THR A 2 3.49 -3.63 21.73
N SER A 3 4.10 -2.63 22.40
CA SER A 3 5.48 -2.24 22.16
C SER A 3 6.47 -3.38 22.43
N ALA A 4 6.28 -4.14 23.51
CA ALA A 4 7.14 -5.27 23.85
C ALA A 4 7.08 -6.39 22.81
N LEU A 5 5.89 -6.68 22.28
CA LEU A 5 5.71 -7.67 21.22
C LEU A 5 6.34 -7.18 19.91
N ALA A 6 6.12 -5.93 19.53
CA ALA A 6 6.72 -5.32 18.34
C ALA A 6 8.25 -5.31 18.40
N VAL A 7 8.81 -4.91 19.55
CA VAL A 7 10.25 -4.94 19.83
C VAL A 7 10.78 -6.37 19.76
N GLY A 8 10.10 -7.33 20.40
CA GLY A 8 10.46 -8.75 20.34
C GLY A 8 10.48 -9.30 18.90
N VAL A 9 9.47 -8.97 18.09
CA VAL A 9 9.41 -9.34 16.68
C VAL A 9 10.57 -8.73 15.90
N VAL A 10 10.86 -7.44 16.09
CA VAL A 10 11.98 -6.76 15.43
C VAL A 10 13.32 -7.38 15.82
N LEU A 11 13.53 -7.69 17.10
CA LEU A 11 14.75 -8.35 17.58
C LEU A 11 14.89 -9.76 16.99
N VAL A 12 13.83 -10.57 16.99
CA VAL A 12 13.85 -11.92 16.41
C VAL A 12 14.13 -11.88 14.92
N VAL A 13 13.49 -10.97 14.17
CA VAL A 13 13.72 -10.84 12.71
C VAL A 13 15.14 -10.35 12.43
N THR A 14 15.67 -9.44 13.24
CA THR A 14 17.04 -8.93 13.12
C THR A 14 18.06 -10.04 13.42
N ALA A 15 17.90 -10.78 14.51
CA ALA A 15 18.73 -11.93 14.85
C ALA A 15 18.66 -13.01 13.75
N ALA A 16 17.44 -13.31 13.26
CA ALA A 16 17.24 -14.22 12.15
C ALA A 16 17.89 -13.73 10.84
N ALA A 17 18.04 -12.42 10.64
CA ALA A 17 18.75 -11.86 9.49
C ALA A 17 20.27 -12.10 9.60
N VAL A 18 20.83 -12.08 10.81
CA VAL A 18 22.25 -12.41 11.06
C VAL A 18 22.56 -13.89 10.79
N VAL A 19 21.57 -14.77 10.81
CA VAL A 19 21.77 -16.18 10.41
C VAL A 19 21.31 -16.40 8.96
N THR A 20 20.06 -16.07 8.68
CA THR A 20 19.35 -16.30 7.41
C THR A 20 18.69 -15.03 6.86
N PRO A 21 19.46 -14.11 6.22
CA PRO A 21 18.94 -12.83 5.70
C PRO A 21 17.72 -13.00 4.80
N ARG A 22 17.68 -14.08 4.01
CA ARG A 22 16.58 -14.35 3.08
C ARG A 22 15.23 -14.56 3.79
N ARG A 23 15.23 -15.35 4.87
CA ARG A 23 14.01 -15.64 5.64
C ARG A 23 13.52 -14.40 6.38
N ALA A 24 14.45 -13.61 6.92
CA ALA A 24 14.13 -12.34 7.56
C ALA A 24 13.49 -11.34 6.58
N VAL A 25 14.05 -11.20 5.37
CA VAL A 25 13.48 -10.33 4.33
C VAL A 25 12.11 -10.83 3.85
N LEU A 26 11.87 -12.15 3.80
CA LEU A 26 10.55 -12.71 3.50
C LEU A 26 9.52 -12.50 4.63
N ALA A 27 9.96 -12.42 5.88
CA ALA A 27 9.09 -12.14 7.01
C ALA A 27 8.68 -10.66 7.08
N LEU A 28 9.52 -9.77 6.54
CA LEU A 28 9.33 -8.31 6.59
C LEU A 28 7.92 -7.84 6.17
N PRO A 29 7.31 -8.29 5.05
CA PRO A 29 5.96 -7.87 4.69
C PRO A 29 4.90 -8.21 5.73
N ALA A 30 4.98 -9.41 6.32
CA ALA A 30 4.04 -9.82 7.37
C ALA A 30 4.26 -9.02 8.66
N VAL A 31 5.51 -8.75 9.01
CA VAL A 31 5.87 -7.95 10.19
C VAL A 31 5.36 -6.52 10.07
N ILE A 32 5.59 -5.86 8.94
CA ILE A 32 5.11 -4.50 8.64
C ILE A 32 3.58 -4.42 8.71
N LEU A 33 2.87 -5.49 8.31
CA LEU A 33 1.41 -5.56 8.35
C LEU A 33 0.84 -5.84 9.74
N LEU A 34 1.45 -6.75 10.51
CA LEU A 34 0.91 -7.19 11.81
C LEU A 34 1.43 -6.38 13.00
N SER A 35 2.59 -5.74 12.86
CA SER A 35 3.23 -4.95 13.90
C SER A 35 3.75 -3.65 13.30
N PRO A 36 2.88 -2.64 13.12
CA PRO A 36 3.24 -1.42 12.40
C PRO A 36 4.08 -0.40 13.19
N TYR A 37 4.05 -0.41 14.52
CA TYR A 37 4.71 0.61 15.35
C TYR A 37 5.58 0.03 16.47
N LEU A 38 6.67 0.72 16.74
CA LEU A 38 7.50 0.61 17.94
C LEU A 38 7.27 1.85 18.79
N SER A 39 6.76 1.67 20.01
CA SER A 39 6.54 2.77 20.95
C SER A 39 7.61 2.75 22.04
N PHE A 40 8.36 3.85 22.17
CA PHE A 40 9.36 4.09 23.21
C PHE A 40 8.98 5.37 23.97
N GLY A 41 8.23 5.24 25.06
CA GLY A 41 7.66 6.39 25.77
C GLY A 41 6.74 7.18 24.85
N ALA A 42 7.03 8.48 24.65
CA ALA A 42 6.27 9.35 23.75
C ALA A 42 6.64 9.20 22.25
N LEU A 43 7.72 8.49 21.93
CA LEU A 43 8.16 8.28 20.55
C LEU A 43 7.45 7.07 19.94
N SER A 44 6.78 7.27 18.80
CA SER A 44 6.20 6.19 18.00
C SER A 44 6.87 6.14 16.62
N LEU A 45 7.59 5.05 16.34
CA LEU A 45 8.28 4.82 15.08
C LEU A 45 7.62 3.70 14.30
N ARG A 46 7.43 3.90 12.99
CA ARG A 46 6.97 2.83 12.10
C ARG A 46 8.00 1.71 12.03
N VAL A 47 7.56 0.44 12.11
CA VAL A 47 8.47 -0.71 12.06
C VAL A 47 9.27 -0.74 10.76
N GLU A 48 8.68 -0.36 9.63
CA GLU A 48 9.42 -0.25 8.38
C GLU A 48 10.56 0.79 8.45
N HIS A 49 10.46 1.85 9.26
CA HIS A 49 11.51 2.87 9.41
C HIS A 49 12.72 2.38 10.21
N VAL A 50 12.57 1.28 10.95
CA VAL A 50 13.66 0.71 11.75
C VAL A 50 14.17 -0.55 11.07
N LEU A 51 13.26 -1.46 10.72
CA LEU A 51 13.61 -2.79 10.28
C LEU A 51 14.17 -2.81 8.85
N VAL A 52 13.70 -1.94 7.94
CA VAL A 52 14.23 -1.90 6.56
C VAL A 52 15.69 -1.45 6.54
N PRO A 53 16.11 -0.32 7.14
CA PRO A 53 17.51 0.05 7.18
C PRO A 53 18.40 -1.02 7.80
N VAL A 54 17.97 -1.62 8.92
CA VAL A 54 18.73 -2.68 9.61
C VAL A 54 18.93 -3.90 8.71
N LEU A 55 17.85 -4.40 8.09
CA LEU A 55 17.95 -5.53 7.16
C LEU A 55 18.78 -5.20 5.92
N TRP A 56 18.67 -3.98 5.41
CA TRP A 56 19.46 -3.49 4.29
C TRP A 56 20.95 -3.51 4.61
N VAL A 57 21.36 -2.93 5.75
CA VAL A 57 22.77 -2.95 6.21
C VAL A 57 23.27 -4.38 6.40
N ILE A 58 22.50 -5.26 7.05
CA ILE A 58 22.92 -6.66 7.26
C ILE A 58 23.13 -7.39 5.93
N VAL A 59 22.24 -7.20 4.96
CA VAL A 59 22.34 -7.85 3.64
C VAL A 59 23.54 -7.32 2.85
N VAL A 60 23.78 -6.01 2.88
CA VAL A 60 24.92 -5.37 2.21
C VAL A 60 26.24 -5.79 2.87
N ALA A 61 26.35 -5.67 4.19
CA ALA A 61 27.57 -5.96 4.95
C ALA A 61 28.02 -7.42 4.86
N LYS A 62 27.07 -8.36 4.73
CA LYS A 62 27.41 -9.79 4.67
C LYS A 62 28.20 -10.21 3.44
N GLY A 63 28.29 -9.39 2.39
CA GLY A 63 29.11 -9.64 1.18
C GLY A 63 28.71 -10.87 0.33
N ARG A 64 27.93 -11.81 0.89
CA ARG A 64 27.45 -13.05 0.24
C ARG A 64 26.41 -12.77 -0.83
N PHE A 65 25.79 -11.60 -0.83
CA PHE A 65 24.88 -11.16 -1.87
C PHE A 65 25.60 -10.14 -2.75
N ARG A 66 25.74 -10.44 -4.05
CA ARG A 66 26.06 -9.38 -5.02
C ARG A 66 24.90 -8.39 -5.01
N PHE A 67 25.18 -7.16 -4.61
CA PHE A 67 24.21 -6.06 -4.60
C PHE A 67 23.66 -5.88 -6.02
N VAL A 68 22.34 -5.93 -6.17
CA VAL A 68 21.69 -5.75 -7.47
C VAL A 68 20.93 -4.44 -7.46
N CYS A 69 21.40 -3.52 -8.29
CA CYS A 69 20.77 -2.23 -8.53
C CYS A 69 20.23 -2.21 -9.97
N PRO A 70 18.97 -2.63 -10.21
CA PRO A 70 18.32 -2.50 -11.52
C PRO A 70 18.38 -1.06 -12.06
N VAL A 71 18.12 -0.89 -13.36
CA VAL A 71 18.01 0.44 -13.97
C VAL A 71 16.96 1.28 -13.23
N SER A 72 15.80 0.68 -12.93
CA SER A 72 14.71 1.36 -12.22
C SER A 72 15.08 1.90 -10.84
N SER A 73 15.97 1.23 -10.07
CA SER A 73 16.45 1.79 -8.79
C SER A 73 17.42 2.96 -8.98
N ARG A 74 18.20 2.96 -10.06
CA ARG A 74 19.06 4.10 -10.39
C ARG A 74 18.24 5.31 -10.83
N LEU A 75 17.18 5.09 -11.62
CA LEU A 75 16.21 6.12 -11.98
C LEU A 75 15.48 6.65 -10.74
N TRP A 76 15.11 5.77 -9.80
CA TRP A 76 14.54 6.19 -8.53
C TRP A 76 15.52 7.05 -7.72
N LEU A 77 16.78 6.64 -7.61
CA LEU A 77 17.80 7.44 -6.92
C LEU A 77 17.98 8.80 -7.59
N LEU A 78 18.00 8.86 -8.93
CA LEU A 78 18.05 10.10 -9.68
C LEU A 78 16.84 11.00 -9.37
N PHE A 79 15.64 10.42 -9.28
CA PHE A 79 14.44 11.15 -8.88
C PHE A 79 14.57 11.74 -7.47
N VAL A 80 15.05 10.95 -6.50
CA VAL A 80 15.27 11.43 -5.12
C VAL A 80 16.32 12.55 -5.06
N LEU A 81 17.43 12.40 -5.80
CA LEU A 81 18.47 13.42 -5.90
C LEU A 81 17.93 14.71 -6.56
N PHE A 82 17.12 14.57 -7.60
CA PHE A 82 16.44 15.70 -8.24
C PHE A 82 15.54 16.45 -7.25
N LEU A 83 14.69 15.74 -6.51
CA LEU A 83 13.85 16.36 -5.47
C LEU A 83 14.68 17.04 -4.38
N PHE A 84 15.81 16.46 -4.00
CA PHE A 84 16.74 17.05 -3.05
C PHE A 84 17.33 18.36 -3.58
N CYS A 85 17.75 18.41 -4.85
CA CYS A 85 18.24 19.64 -5.48
C CYS A 85 17.15 20.71 -5.55
N VAL A 86 15.94 20.37 -6.00
CA VAL A 86 14.79 21.29 -6.05
C VAL A 86 14.48 21.84 -4.66
N THR A 87 14.43 20.96 -3.66
CA THR A 87 14.16 21.37 -2.28
C THR A 87 15.22 22.33 -1.79
N THR A 88 16.51 21.98 -1.91
CA THR A 88 17.64 22.83 -1.47
C THR A 88 17.61 24.20 -2.13
N PHE A 89 17.31 24.27 -3.43
CA PHE A 89 17.12 25.53 -4.15
C PHE A 89 15.95 26.37 -3.58
N ARG A 90 14.82 25.74 -3.26
CA ARG A 90 13.66 26.42 -2.68
C ARG A 90 13.91 26.90 -1.25
N VAL A 91 14.63 26.14 -0.43
CA VAL A 91 15.04 26.56 0.93
C VAL A 91 15.95 27.77 0.88
N THR A 92 16.98 27.73 0.02
CA THR A 92 17.91 28.86 -0.15
C THR A 92 17.23 30.11 -0.72
N SER A 93 16.07 29.93 -1.37
CA SER A 93 15.20 31.03 -1.82
C SER A 93 14.24 31.56 -0.75
N GLY A 94 14.38 31.14 0.52
CA GLY A 94 13.62 31.67 1.66
C GLY A 94 12.32 30.95 1.99
N ASN A 95 12.07 29.74 1.46
CA ASN A 95 10.88 28.95 1.81
C ASN A 95 11.14 28.03 3.01
N GLU A 96 10.11 27.80 3.81
CA GLU A 96 10.18 26.98 5.02
C GLU A 96 10.16 25.46 4.73
N THR A 97 10.93 24.70 5.52
CA THR A 97 10.98 23.24 5.45
C THR A 97 10.40 22.59 6.70
N HIS A 98 9.09 22.59 6.83
CA HIS A 98 8.45 21.66 7.76
C HIS A 98 8.44 20.26 7.13
N GLY A 99 8.98 19.26 7.84
CA GLY A 99 8.93 17.86 7.39
C GLY A 99 9.93 17.43 6.31
N PHE A 100 10.94 18.23 5.96
CA PHE A 100 11.96 17.85 4.95
C PHE A 100 12.62 16.49 5.25
N ALA A 101 13.06 16.28 6.50
CA ALA A 101 13.71 15.05 6.91
C ALA A 101 12.78 13.83 6.79
N SER A 102 11.50 13.96 7.15
CA SER A 102 10.53 12.86 7.04
C SER A 102 10.15 12.57 5.57
N GLY A 103 10.11 13.61 4.74
CA GLY A 103 9.99 13.53 3.29
C GLY A 103 11.13 12.74 2.67
N VAL A 104 12.37 13.23 2.78
CA VAL A 104 13.59 12.57 2.27
C VAL A 104 13.65 11.12 2.73
N TYR A 105 13.46 10.88 4.02
CA TYR A 105 13.54 9.56 4.61
C TYR A 105 12.54 8.58 3.97
N SER A 106 11.30 9.02 3.72
CA SER A 106 10.27 8.16 3.11
C SER A 106 10.62 7.72 1.68
N TYR A 107 11.27 8.58 0.90
CA TYR A 107 11.72 8.25 -0.47
C TYR A 107 12.98 7.39 -0.48
N VAL A 108 13.90 7.63 0.47
CA VAL A 108 15.09 6.78 0.68
C VAL A 108 14.67 5.38 1.14
N LEU A 109 13.65 5.27 2.00
CA LEU A 109 13.11 4.00 2.44
C LEU A 109 12.61 3.14 1.27
N VAL A 110 11.97 3.75 0.27
CA VAL A 110 11.55 3.07 -0.97
C VAL A 110 12.76 2.51 -1.72
N PHE A 111 13.84 3.29 -1.85
CA PHE A 111 15.08 2.82 -2.47
C PHE A 111 15.67 1.62 -1.72
N MET A 112 15.73 1.69 -0.39
CA MET A 112 16.22 0.60 0.46
C MET A 112 15.37 -0.65 0.31
N LEU A 113 14.04 -0.54 0.36
CA LEU A 113 13.12 -1.66 0.14
C LEU A 113 13.33 -2.30 -1.23
N PHE A 114 13.34 -1.49 -2.29
CA PHE A 114 13.49 -1.99 -3.64
C PHE A 114 14.82 -2.74 -3.83
N THR A 115 15.93 -2.16 -3.37
CA THR A 115 17.26 -2.76 -3.50
C THR A 115 17.48 -3.97 -2.57
N LEU A 116 16.84 -3.98 -1.40
CA LEU A 116 16.84 -5.13 -0.49
C LEU A 116 16.21 -6.36 -1.17
N PHE A 117 15.01 -6.20 -1.71
CA PHE A 117 14.30 -7.32 -2.35
C PHE A 117 14.90 -7.72 -3.70
N SER A 118 15.47 -6.79 -4.48
CA SER A 118 16.19 -7.13 -5.71
C SER A 118 17.47 -7.94 -5.45
N THR A 119 18.11 -7.71 -4.30
CA THR A 119 19.37 -8.37 -3.93
C THR A 119 19.13 -9.80 -3.40
N VAL A 120 17.97 -10.09 -2.82
CA VAL A 120 17.68 -11.38 -2.18
C VAL A 120 17.03 -12.41 -3.13
N SER A 121 16.52 -12.01 -4.30
CA SER A 121 15.64 -12.79 -5.20
C SER A 121 16.21 -14.04 -5.91
N ARG A 122 17.39 -14.52 -5.52
CA ARG A 122 18.18 -15.49 -6.31
C ARG A 122 17.65 -16.95 -6.32
N THR A 123 16.87 -17.40 -5.33
CA THR A 123 16.63 -18.85 -5.14
C THR A 123 15.24 -19.24 -4.65
N VAL A 124 14.37 -18.27 -4.36
CA VAL A 124 13.02 -18.51 -3.83
C VAL A 124 12.06 -17.67 -4.66
N PRO A 125 10.85 -18.13 -4.96
CA PRO A 125 9.81 -17.28 -5.54
C PRO A 125 9.38 -16.23 -4.50
N LEU A 126 10.24 -15.23 -4.24
CA LEU A 126 10.04 -14.17 -3.25
C LEU A 126 8.74 -13.43 -3.53
N LEU A 127 8.46 -13.17 -4.81
CA LEU A 127 7.24 -12.51 -5.24
C LEU A 127 5.99 -13.29 -4.79
N LYS A 128 6.01 -14.62 -4.94
CA LYS A 128 4.95 -15.50 -4.42
C LYS A 128 4.86 -15.45 -2.89
N GLY A 129 6.00 -15.39 -2.20
CA GLY A 129 6.07 -15.25 -0.74
C GLY A 129 5.41 -13.95 -0.26
N ILE A 130 5.78 -12.81 -0.87
CA ILE A 130 5.21 -11.49 -0.57
C ILE A 130 3.69 -11.49 -0.78
N VAL A 131 3.24 -12.01 -1.93
CA VAL A 131 1.81 -12.13 -2.24
C VAL A 131 1.08 -13.00 -1.22
N ARG A 132 1.63 -14.17 -0.86
CA ARG A 132 1.02 -15.06 0.13
C ARG A 132 0.95 -14.41 1.50
N SER A 133 2.02 -13.74 1.94
CA SER A 133 2.01 -12.99 3.21
C SER A 133 0.93 -11.91 3.21
N ALA A 134 0.79 -11.15 2.12
CA ALA A 134 -0.26 -10.15 1.98
C ALA A 134 -1.66 -10.75 2.05
N VAL A 135 -1.90 -11.88 1.36
CA VAL A 135 -3.19 -12.58 1.35
C VAL A 135 -3.51 -13.17 2.73
N TYR A 136 -2.57 -13.85 3.39
CA TYR A 136 -2.83 -14.47 4.69
C TYR A 136 -3.03 -13.45 5.80
N CYS A 137 -2.35 -12.30 5.74
CA CYS A 137 -2.57 -11.22 6.71
C CYS A 137 -3.97 -10.59 6.56
N SER A 138 -4.70 -10.80 5.46
CA SER A 138 -6.01 -10.16 5.29
C SER A 138 -7.05 -10.68 6.28
N VAL A 139 -6.92 -11.93 6.74
CA VAL A 139 -7.80 -12.54 7.74
C VAL A 139 -7.70 -11.82 9.09
N PRO A 140 -6.55 -11.81 9.80
CA PRO A 140 -6.45 -11.11 11.07
C PRO A 140 -6.69 -9.61 10.93
N LEU A 141 -6.26 -8.98 9.83
CA LEU A 141 -6.45 -7.54 9.62
C LEU A 141 -7.92 -7.17 9.37
N SER A 142 -8.67 -8.00 8.65
CA SER A 142 -10.12 -7.82 8.44
C SER A 142 -10.89 -8.02 9.74
N LEU A 143 -10.59 -9.08 10.50
CA LEU A 143 -11.18 -9.30 11.81
C LEU A 143 -10.95 -8.11 12.72
N PHE A 144 -9.72 -7.58 12.75
CA PHE A 144 -9.40 -6.41 13.54
C PHE A 144 -10.19 -5.16 13.07
N ALA A 145 -10.32 -4.93 11.75
CA ALA A 145 -11.12 -3.84 11.21
C ALA A 145 -12.62 -3.97 11.57
N LEU A 146 -13.17 -5.18 11.51
CA LEU A 146 -14.55 -5.46 11.87
C LEU A 146 -14.80 -5.19 13.36
N LEU A 147 -13.89 -5.65 14.23
CA LEU A 147 -13.98 -5.42 15.68
C LEU A 147 -13.88 -3.94 16.04
N GLN A 148 -13.07 -3.15 15.31
CA GLN A 148 -13.07 -1.69 15.44
C GLN A 148 -14.44 -1.10 15.12
N THR A 149 -15.05 -1.50 14.00
CA THR A 149 -16.37 -0.98 13.59
C THR A 149 -17.53 -1.42 14.48
N LEU A 150 -17.40 -2.58 15.12
CA LEU A 150 -18.35 -3.08 16.13
C LEU A 150 -18.10 -2.46 17.52
N ASN A 151 -17.19 -1.50 17.63
CA ASN A 151 -16.81 -0.82 18.87
C ASN A 151 -16.40 -1.77 20.02
N VAL A 152 -15.67 -2.84 19.69
CA VAL A 152 -15.14 -3.73 20.71
C VAL A 152 -14.00 -3.02 21.44
N GLY A 153 -14.18 -2.73 22.73
CA GLY A 153 -13.33 -1.81 23.49
C GLY A 153 -11.82 -2.07 23.40
N TRP A 154 -11.38 -3.33 23.49
CA TRP A 154 -9.95 -3.65 23.36
C TRP A 154 -9.39 -3.36 21.96
N ALA A 155 -10.19 -3.54 20.90
CA ALA A 155 -9.76 -3.30 19.53
C ALA A 155 -9.67 -1.79 19.23
N THR A 156 -10.63 -1.02 19.73
CA THR A 156 -10.61 0.45 19.67
C THR A 156 -9.41 1.01 20.46
N ASN A 157 -9.21 0.59 21.70
CA ASN A 157 -8.08 1.02 22.52
C ASN A 157 -6.74 0.65 21.89
N LEU A 158 -6.61 -0.57 21.36
CA LEU A 158 -5.40 -0.99 20.64
C LEU A 158 -5.09 -0.10 19.43
N THR A 159 -6.13 0.40 18.77
CA THR A 159 -6.00 1.28 17.60
C THR A 159 -5.48 2.65 18.01
N VAL A 160 -6.04 3.24 19.07
CA VAL A 160 -5.63 4.54 19.61
C VAL A 160 -4.24 4.48 20.24
N ASP A 161 -4.00 3.48 21.09
CA ASP A 161 -2.76 3.40 21.87
C ASP A 161 -1.60 2.85 21.05
N GLY A 162 -1.89 1.97 20.09
CA GLY A 162 -0.88 1.18 19.38
C GLY A 162 -0.72 1.51 17.89
N TYR A 163 -1.76 2.02 17.23
CA TYR A 163 -1.79 2.12 15.77
C TYR A 163 -2.07 3.51 15.20
N THR A 164 -2.21 4.54 16.03
CA THR A 164 -2.25 5.94 15.57
C THR A 164 -0.95 6.66 15.86
N SER A 165 -0.34 7.26 14.83
CA SER A 165 0.76 8.21 15.02
C SER A 165 0.25 9.54 15.58
N THR A 166 1.05 10.18 16.44
CA THR A 166 0.80 11.54 16.96
C THR A 166 0.62 12.59 15.86
N SER A 167 1.14 12.32 14.66
CA SER A 167 1.04 13.18 13.48
C SER A 167 -0.23 13.01 12.64
N ARG A 168 -1.06 11.98 12.85
CA ARG A 168 -2.25 11.72 12.01
C ARG A 168 -3.55 11.84 12.82
N VAL A 169 -4.09 13.05 12.78
CA VAL A 169 -5.30 13.54 13.46
C VAL A 169 -6.58 12.77 13.07
N SER A 170 -6.58 12.01 11.97
CA SER A 170 -7.81 11.47 11.37
C SER A 170 -8.58 10.46 12.21
N VAL A 171 -7.91 9.63 13.02
CA VAL A 171 -8.60 8.62 13.86
C VAL A 171 -9.00 9.22 15.21
N ALA A 172 -8.12 10.00 15.83
CA ALA A 172 -8.40 10.69 17.09
C ALA A 172 -9.58 11.67 16.95
N LYS A 173 -9.61 12.47 15.88
CA LYS A 173 -10.70 13.40 15.60
C LYS A 173 -12.02 12.69 15.23
N LEU A 174 -11.95 11.50 14.62
CA LEU A 174 -13.15 10.69 14.36
C LEU A 174 -13.73 10.19 15.69
N MET A 175 -12.89 9.66 16.57
CA MET A 175 -13.32 9.20 17.90
C MET A 175 -13.81 10.33 18.81
N GLU A 176 -13.22 11.52 18.71
CA GLU A 176 -13.69 12.72 19.41
C GLU A 176 -15.10 13.13 18.97
N LEU A 177 -15.43 12.97 17.69
CA LEU A 177 -16.72 13.35 17.13
C LEU A 177 -17.80 12.26 17.29
N THR A 178 -17.45 10.98 17.20
CA THR A 178 -18.44 9.89 17.19
C THR A 178 -18.34 8.93 18.37
N GLY A 179 -17.34 9.06 19.24
CA GLY A 179 -17.11 8.19 20.41
C GLY A 179 -16.55 6.81 20.08
N TYR A 180 -16.53 6.40 18.80
CA TYR A 180 -16.01 5.12 18.31
C TYR A 180 -15.54 5.20 16.86
N VAL A 181 -14.84 4.16 16.39
CA VAL A 181 -14.31 4.05 15.03
C VAL A 181 -15.40 3.57 14.05
N VAL A 182 -16.14 4.50 13.44
CA VAL A 182 -17.21 4.18 12.47
C VAL A 182 -16.68 3.52 11.20
N ARG A 183 -15.45 3.85 10.80
CA ARG A 183 -14.79 3.38 9.58
C ARG A 183 -13.57 2.56 9.93
N GLY A 184 -13.58 1.27 9.62
CA GLY A 184 -12.48 0.36 9.91
C GLY A 184 -11.18 0.83 9.28
N VAL A 185 -10.14 0.99 10.09
CA VAL A 185 -8.79 1.37 9.65
C VAL A 185 -7.81 0.21 9.73
N SER A 186 -8.18 -0.87 10.43
CA SER A 186 -7.28 -1.96 10.80
C SER A 186 -6.01 -1.37 11.42
N VAL A 187 -4.83 -1.77 10.94
CA VAL A 187 -3.57 -1.15 11.31
C VAL A 187 -3.32 0.18 10.58
N PHE A 188 -3.93 0.43 9.41
CA PHE A 188 -3.46 1.36 8.37
C PHE A 188 -3.62 2.86 8.64
N GLU A 189 -4.05 3.29 9.82
CA GLU A 189 -4.32 4.69 10.25
C GLU A 189 -5.38 5.46 9.42
N SER A 190 -5.69 5.01 8.21
CA SER A 190 -6.61 5.64 7.28
C SER A 190 -7.51 4.59 6.64
N PRO A 191 -8.84 4.82 6.59
CA PRO A 191 -9.76 3.91 5.89
C PRO A 191 -9.40 3.77 4.41
N VAL A 192 -8.78 4.79 3.81
CA VAL A 192 -8.37 4.78 2.40
C VAL A 192 -7.21 3.80 2.17
N TYR A 193 -6.23 3.77 3.08
CA TYR A 193 -5.11 2.83 2.99
C TYR A 193 -5.52 1.40 3.33
N ALA A 194 -6.40 1.23 4.32
CA ALA A 194 -7.00 -0.07 4.62
C ALA A 194 -7.78 -0.62 3.42
N ALA A 195 -8.60 0.22 2.79
CA ALA A 195 -9.34 -0.11 1.57
C ALA A 195 -8.41 -0.58 0.45
N GLN A 196 -7.29 0.11 0.22
CA GLN A 196 -6.30 -0.29 -0.79
C GLN A 196 -5.70 -1.65 -0.49
N TYR A 197 -5.26 -1.88 0.76
CA TYR A 197 -4.71 -3.16 1.15
C TYR A 197 -5.71 -4.30 0.92
N PHE A 198 -6.95 -4.15 1.39
CA PHE A 198 -7.99 -5.16 1.23
C PHE A 198 -8.34 -5.39 -0.24
N LEU A 199 -8.28 -4.35 -1.08
CA LEU A 199 -8.47 -4.48 -2.51
C LEU A 199 -7.34 -5.29 -3.18
N LEU A 200 -6.08 -5.04 -2.82
CA LEU A 200 -4.92 -5.82 -3.29
C LEU A 200 -5.00 -7.28 -2.83
N ALA A 201 -5.38 -7.51 -1.57
CA ALA A 201 -5.53 -8.84 -1.00
C ALA A 201 -6.70 -9.60 -1.63
N LEU A 202 -7.84 -8.94 -1.87
CA LEU A 202 -8.99 -9.50 -2.57
C LEU A 202 -8.61 -9.89 -4.00
N ALA A 203 -7.99 -8.97 -4.74
CA ALA A 203 -7.54 -9.18 -6.10
C ALA A 203 -6.59 -10.39 -6.21
N ALA A 204 -5.61 -10.49 -5.30
CA ALA A 204 -4.68 -11.61 -5.24
C ALA A 204 -5.37 -12.93 -4.84
N SER A 205 -6.24 -12.92 -3.84
CA SER A 205 -6.95 -14.12 -3.36
C SER A 205 -7.84 -14.71 -4.45
N VAL A 206 -8.62 -13.87 -5.12
CA VAL A 206 -9.51 -14.29 -6.22
C VAL A 206 -8.69 -14.78 -7.41
N PHE A 207 -7.60 -14.08 -7.75
CA PHE A 207 -6.70 -14.54 -8.81
C PHE A 207 -6.10 -15.92 -8.51
N LEU A 208 -5.65 -16.15 -7.28
CA LEU A 208 -5.10 -17.45 -6.85
C LEU A 208 -6.16 -18.57 -6.86
N LEU A 209 -7.43 -18.26 -6.56
CA LEU A 209 -8.55 -19.20 -6.72
C LEU A 209 -8.82 -19.59 -8.18
N ILE A 210 -8.71 -18.63 -9.10
CA ILE A 210 -8.89 -18.86 -10.54
C ILE A 210 -7.75 -19.72 -11.09
N GLU A 211 -6.51 -19.35 -10.80
CA GLU A 211 -5.32 -20.02 -11.35
C GLU A 211 -5.00 -21.36 -10.67
N GLY A 212 -5.41 -21.54 -9.41
CA GLY A 212 -5.20 -22.77 -8.62
C GLY A 212 -5.96 -24.01 -9.12
N ARG A 213 -6.84 -23.86 -10.12
CA ARG A 213 -7.66 -24.96 -10.67
C ARG A 213 -6.88 -26.16 -11.18
N THR A 214 -5.65 -25.95 -11.63
CA THR A 214 -4.81 -26.99 -12.26
C THR A 214 -3.72 -27.55 -11.35
N ALA A 215 -3.41 -26.94 -10.19
CA ALA A 215 -2.23 -27.34 -9.41
C ALA A 215 -2.38 -27.31 -7.88
N SER A 216 -3.45 -26.74 -7.31
CA SER A 216 -3.62 -26.65 -5.85
C SER A 216 -4.72 -27.59 -5.36
N GLY A 217 -4.46 -28.27 -4.23
CA GLY A 217 -5.45 -29.11 -3.54
C GLY A 217 -6.62 -28.31 -2.95
N TRP A 218 -7.69 -29.01 -2.57
CA TRP A 218 -8.93 -28.41 -2.06
C TRP A 218 -8.70 -27.54 -0.81
N ARG A 219 -7.79 -27.95 0.09
CA ARG A 219 -7.44 -27.20 1.31
C ARG A 219 -6.89 -25.81 1.00
N GLU A 220 -5.97 -25.72 0.05
CA GLU A 220 -5.37 -24.44 -0.35
C GLU A 220 -6.43 -23.52 -1.00
N ARG A 221 -7.38 -24.10 -1.74
CA ARG A 221 -8.52 -23.34 -2.29
C ARG A 221 -9.44 -22.81 -1.19
N LEU A 222 -9.76 -23.60 -0.17
CA LEU A 222 -10.56 -23.12 0.97
C LEU A 222 -9.88 -21.96 1.69
N VAL A 223 -8.56 -22.04 1.88
CA VAL A 223 -7.79 -20.96 2.49
C VAL A 223 -7.89 -19.68 1.65
N TYR A 224 -7.70 -19.75 0.33
CA TYR A 224 -7.82 -18.56 -0.52
C TYR A 224 -9.26 -18.04 -0.60
N ALA A 225 -10.28 -18.91 -0.51
CA ALA A 225 -11.68 -18.51 -0.42
C ALA A 225 -11.95 -17.75 0.87
N ALA A 226 -11.48 -18.27 2.01
CA ALA A 226 -11.56 -17.57 3.29
C ALA A 226 -10.85 -16.21 3.21
N CYS A 227 -9.62 -16.15 2.69
CA CYS A 227 -8.89 -14.90 2.54
C CYS A 227 -9.62 -13.90 1.63
N ALA A 228 -10.29 -14.35 0.56
CA ALA A 228 -11.11 -13.49 -0.29
C ALA A 228 -12.32 -12.93 0.47
N VAL A 229 -13.05 -13.76 1.22
CA VAL A 229 -14.18 -13.34 2.05
C VAL A 229 -13.74 -12.33 3.10
N PHE A 230 -12.66 -12.60 3.84
CA PHE A 230 -12.13 -11.66 4.83
C PHE A 230 -11.62 -10.37 4.17
N SER A 231 -10.96 -10.44 3.01
CA SER A 231 -10.56 -9.22 2.30
C SER A 231 -11.76 -8.38 1.89
N LEU A 232 -12.87 -9.02 1.50
CA LEU A 232 -14.12 -8.34 1.16
C LEU A 232 -14.77 -7.70 2.40
N LEU A 233 -14.91 -8.45 3.49
CA LEU A 233 -15.45 -7.95 4.76
C LEU A 233 -14.62 -6.77 5.28
N GLY A 234 -13.30 -6.94 5.36
CA GLY A 234 -12.35 -5.90 5.76
C GLY A 234 -12.45 -4.65 4.89
N GLY A 235 -12.63 -4.83 3.58
CA GLY A 235 -12.82 -3.73 2.63
C GLY A 235 -14.13 -2.98 2.83
N VAL A 236 -15.25 -3.68 3.01
CA VAL A 236 -16.57 -3.05 3.20
C VAL A 236 -16.62 -2.23 4.49
N VAL A 237 -16.07 -2.75 5.59
CA VAL A 237 -16.08 -2.03 6.88
C VAL A 237 -15.24 -0.76 6.88
N THR A 238 -14.37 -0.54 5.88
CA THR A 238 -13.67 0.74 5.71
C THR A 238 -14.60 1.88 5.28
N LEU A 239 -15.78 1.56 4.73
CA LEU A 239 -16.75 2.51 4.18
C LEU A 239 -16.04 3.56 3.30
N SER A 240 -15.18 3.10 2.39
CA SER A 240 -14.34 3.94 1.55
C SER A 240 -14.74 3.84 0.09
N SER A 241 -14.93 4.98 -0.57
CA SER A 241 -15.14 5.03 -2.02
C SER A 241 -14.01 4.38 -2.81
N THR A 242 -12.79 4.36 -2.26
CA THR A 242 -11.64 3.65 -2.85
C THR A 242 -11.89 2.14 -2.96
N PHE A 243 -12.51 1.52 -1.96
CA PHE A 243 -12.81 0.09 -2.01
C PHE A 243 -13.95 -0.21 -2.98
N VAL A 244 -15.01 0.60 -2.96
CA VAL A 244 -16.19 0.39 -3.82
C VAL A 244 -15.83 0.55 -5.30
N LEU A 245 -15.24 1.68 -5.69
CA LEU A 245 -14.81 1.93 -7.08
C LEU A 245 -13.72 0.95 -7.51
N GLY A 246 -12.70 0.77 -6.66
CA GLY A 246 -11.61 -0.14 -6.94
C GLY A 246 -12.06 -1.60 -7.06
N GLY A 247 -13.03 -2.02 -6.25
CA GLY A 247 -13.66 -3.34 -6.31
C GLY A 247 -14.34 -3.59 -7.65
N ALA A 248 -15.08 -2.60 -8.18
CA ALA A 248 -15.67 -2.69 -9.51
C ALA A 248 -14.61 -2.82 -10.61
N CYS A 249 -13.52 -2.04 -10.54
CA CYS A 249 -12.40 -2.14 -11.47
C CYS A 249 -11.70 -3.51 -11.39
N VAL A 250 -11.44 -4.01 -10.19
CA VAL A 250 -10.83 -5.34 -9.98
C VAL A 250 -11.74 -6.44 -10.50
N ALA A 251 -13.06 -6.36 -10.25
CA ALA A 251 -14.03 -7.31 -10.78
C ALA A 251 -14.01 -7.32 -12.31
N GLY A 252 -13.99 -6.15 -12.96
CA GLY A 252 -13.86 -6.01 -14.42
C GLY A 252 -12.55 -6.59 -14.95
N ALA A 253 -11.42 -6.30 -14.31
CA ALA A 253 -10.12 -6.83 -14.70
C ALA A 253 -10.07 -8.37 -14.58
N LEU A 254 -10.57 -8.91 -13.48
CA LEU A 254 -10.66 -10.35 -13.26
C LEU A 254 -11.63 -11.02 -14.25
N PHE A 255 -12.74 -10.35 -14.60
CA PHE A 255 -13.67 -10.81 -15.64
C PHE A 255 -12.98 -10.98 -16.98
N LEU A 256 -12.20 -9.97 -17.42
CA LEU A 256 -11.45 -10.03 -18.67
C LEU A 256 -10.40 -11.17 -18.64
N LEU A 257 -9.71 -11.36 -17.51
CA LEU A 257 -8.72 -12.42 -17.34
C LEU A 257 -9.33 -13.83 -17.27
N ALA A 258 -10.57 -13.96 -16.81
CA ALA A 258 -11.23 -15.24 -16.58
C ALA A 258 -12.22 -15.68 -17.68
N ARG A 259 -12.30 -14.94 -18.80
CA ARG A 259 -13.26 -15.08 -19.90
C ARG A 259 -13.46 -16.50 -20.46
N LYS A 260 -12.50 -17.42 -20.24
CA LYS A 260 -12.53 -18.80 -20.75
C LYS A 260 -12.86 -19.89 -19.71
N ALA A 261 -13.14 -19.55 -18.46
CA ALA A 261 -13.24 -20.55 -17.39
C ALA A 261 -14.68 -20.78 -16.90
N ALA A 262 -15.30 -21.94 -17.17
CA ALA A 262 -16.70 -22.22 -16.79
C ALA A 262 -17.03 -22.04 -15.29
N GLY A 263 -16.11 -22.39 -14.38
CA GLY A 263 -16.30 -22.16 -12.94
C GLY A 263 -16.18 -20.69 -12.49
N PHE A 264 -15.89 -19.75 -13.40
CA PHE A 264 -15.85 -18.32 -13.09
C PHE A 264 -17.25 -17.81 -12.75
N LYS A 265 -18.31 -18.31 -13.40
CA LYS A 265 -19.69 -17.87 -13.15
C LYS A 265 -20.12 -18.16 -11.71
N VAL A 266 -19.80 -19.35 -11.20
CA VAL A 266 -20.14 -19.76 -9.82
C VAL A 266 -19.34 -18.97 -8.80
N MET A 267 -18.04 -18.74 -9.04
CA MET A 267 -17.20 -17.98 -8.10
C MET A 267 -17.48 -16.47 -8.13
N PHE A 268 -17.76 -15.91 -9.31
CA PHE A 268 -18.24 -14.53 -9.46
C PHE A 268 -19.60 -14.37 -8.78
N ALA A 269 -20.52 -15.33 -8.94
CA ALA A 269 -21.78 -15.35 -8.20
C ALA A 269 -21.55 -15.43 -6.68
N VAL A 270 -20.57 -16.22 -6.21
CA VAL A 270 -20.22 -16.28 -4.78
C VAL A 270 -19.59 -14.97 -4.29
N LEU A 271 -18.73 -14.32 -5.08
CA LEU A 271 -18.15 -13.01 -4.72
C LEU A 271 -19.17 -11.88 -4.78
N VAL A 272 -20.08 -11.91 -5.74
CA VAL A 272 -21.22 -10.99 -5.83
C VAL A 272 -22.16 -11.24 -4.67
N LEU A 273 -22.48 -12.50 -4.35
CA LEU A 273 -23.33 -12.85 -3.20
C LEU A 273 -22.65 -12.48 -1.88
N ALA A 274 -21.36 -12.76 -1.71
CA ALA A 274 -20.58 -12.33 -0.56
C ALA A 274 -20.45 -10.80 -0.50
N GLY A 275 -20.41 -10.14 -1.66
CA GLY A 275 -20.40 -8.68 -1.78
C GLY A 275 -21.72 -8.10 -1.34
N VAL A 276 -22.83 -8.65 -1.82
CA VAL A 276 -24.19 -8.31 -1.41
C VAL A 276 -24.39 -8.57 0.08
N LEU A 277 -23.97 -9.72 0.60
CA LEU A 277 -24.02 -10.07 2.02
C LEU A 277 -23.14 -9.16 2.89
N ALA A 278 -21.95 -8.81 2.41
CA ALA A 278 -21.06 -7.88 3.10
C ALA A 278 -21.61 -6.45 3.06
N PHE A 279 -22.25 -6.03 1.98
CA PHE A 279 -22.93 -4.73 1.86
C PHE A 279 -24.24 -4.68 2.65
N SER A 280 -24.89 -5.83 2.85
CA SER A 280 -26.09 -5.96 3.67
C SER A 280 -25.77 -6.12 5.16
N LEU A 281 -24.55 -6.52 5.54
CA LEU A 281 -24.15 -6.64 6.95
C LEU A 281 -24.31 -5.31 7.72
N PRO A 282 -23.86 -4.16 7.21
CA PRO A 282 -24.12 -2.85 7.80
C PRO A 282 -25.60 -2.43 7.80
N LEU A 283 -26.41 -2.99 6.89
CA LEU A 283 -27.86 -2.73 6.80
C LEU A 283 -28.68 -3.63 7.75
N LEU A 284 -28.15 -4.80 8.11
CA LEU A 284 -28.74 -5.74 9.07
C LEU A 284 -28.44 -5.35 10.53
N VAL A 285 -27.44 -4.51 10.77
CA VAL A 285 -27.23 -3.89 12.08
C VAL A 285 -28.14 -2.65 12.15
N GLU A 286 -29.43 -2.90 12.41
CA GLU A 286 -30.52 -1.90 12.46
C GLU A 286 -30.31 -0.79 13.52
N GLU A 287 -29.25 -0.85 14.35
CA GLU A 287 -29.07 0.03 15.51
C GLU A 287 -28.01 1.14 15.34
N ASN A 288 -27.35 1.30 14.18
CA ASN A 288 -26.31 2.33 14.02
C ASN A 288 -26.55 3.32 12.85
N PRO A 289 -27.25 4.44 13.08
CA PRO A 289 -27.54 5.43 12.05
C PRO A 289 -26.29 6.08 11.44
N ALA A 290 -25.15 6.09 12.14
CA ALA A 290 -23.92 6.66 11.62
C ALA A 290 -23.28 5.78 10.52
N ILE A 291 -23.37 4.45 10.65
CA ILE A 291 -22.86 3.51 9.64
C ILE A 291 -23.71 3.59 8.37
N GLN A 292 -25.04 3.57 8.53
CA GLN A 292 -25.98 3.69 7.42
C GLN A 292 -25.82 5.05 6.70
N GLY A 293 -25.74 6.15 7.44
CA GLY A 293 -25.52 7.48 6.88
C GLY A 293 -24.21 7.60 6.10
N ASN A 294 -23.10 7.05 6.64
CA ASN A 294 -21.82 7.02 5.92
C ASN A 294 -21.88 6.19 4.64
N LEU A 295 -22.53 5.02 4.67
CA LEU A 295 -22.65 4.17 3.49
C LEU A 295 -23.47 4.85 2.39
N LEU A 296 -24.63 5.41 2.75
CA LEU A 296 -25.46 6.19 1.82
C LEU A 296 -24.72 7.40 1.25
N TYR A 297 -23.95 8.10 2.10
CA TYR A 297 -23.10 9.21 1.65
C TYR A 297 -22.05 8.78 0.63
N GLN A 298 -21.33 7.67 0.89
CA GLN A 298 -20.30 7.18 -0.05
C GLN A 298 -20.93 6.70 -1.36
N VAL A 299 -22.07 5.99 -1.31
CA VAL A 299 -22.80 5.56 -2.50
C VAL A 299 -23.29 6.77 -3.30
N GLY A 300 -23.94 7.74 -2.64
CA GLY A 300 -24.42 8.96 -3.27
C GLY A 300 -23.29 9.78 -3.91
N ARG A 301 -22.11 9.84 -3.28
CA ARG A 301 -20.94 10.50 -3.86
C ARG A 301 -20.40 9.80 -5.11
N ILE A 302 -20.43 8.47 -5.12
CA ILE A 302 -19.98 7.67 -6.26
C ILE A 302 -20.96 7.81 -7.43
N THR A 303 -22.27 7.69 -7.19
CA THR A 303 -23.29 7.75 -8.24
C THR A 303 -23.41 9.15 -8.86
N SER A 304 -23.23 10.20 -8.06
CA SER A 304 -23.20 11.59 -8.54
C SER A 304 -21.87 12.01 -9.16
N LEU A 305 -20.82 11.17 -9.11
CA LEU A 305 -19.43 11.52 -9.47
C LEU A 305 -18.84 12.72 -8.71
N SER A 306 -19.54 13.26 -7.71
CA SER A 306 -19.10 14.39 -6.88
C SER A 306 -17.79 14.13 -6.12
N VAL A 307 -17.34 12.88 -6.02
CA VAL A 307 -15.99 12.54 -5.51
C VAL A 307 -14.89 13.26 -6.29
N LEU A 308 -15.03 13.37 -7.61
CA LEU A 308 -14.01 14.03 -8.45
C LEU A 308 -14.12 15.54 -8.36
N GLU A 309 -15.33 16.09 -8.39
CA GLU A 309 -15.59 17.53 -8.31
C GLU A 309 -15.06 18.12 -6.99
N THR A 310 -15.50 17.56 -5.85
CA THR A 310 -15.06 18.02 -4.52
C THR A 310 -13.55 17.95 -4.30
N ARG A 311 -12.84 17.15 -5.10
CA ARG A 311 -11.39 16.95 -4.99
C ARG A 311 -10.60 17.82 -5.96
N TYR A 312 -10.97 17.82 -7.23
CA TYR A 312 -10.19 18.37 -8.34
C TYR A 312 -10.72 19.70 -8.88
N ASP A 313 -11.82 20.23 -8.33
CA ASP A 313 -12.26 21.57 -8.65
C ASP A 313 -11.11 22.58 -8.38
N PRO A 314 -10.70 23.37 -9.39
CA PRO A 314 -9.52 24.23 -9.31
C PRO A 314 -9.72 25.46 -8.40
N ASP A 315 -10.96 25.77 -8.05
CA ASP A 315 -11.33 26.98 -7.30
C ASP A 315 -11.77 26.66 -5.87
N LEU A 316 -12.56 25.59 -5.69
CA LEU A 316 -13.20 25.20 -4.43
C LEU A 316 -12.80 23.79 -3.98
N GLY A 317 -12.09 23.03 -4.81
CA GLY A 317 -11.72 21.65 -4.52
C GLY A 317 -10.63 21.53 -3.45
N GLN A 318 -10.60 20.37 -2.78
CA GLN A 318 -9.60 20.09 -1.74
C GLN A 318 -8.14 20.19 -2.24
N THR A 319 -7.92 20.01 -3.54
CA THR A 319 -6.58 20.09 -4.15
C THR A 319 -6.33 21.40 -4.92
N ALA A 320 -7.24 22.38 -4.84
CA ALA A 320 -7.12 23.66 -5.53
C ALA A 320 -5.79 24.38 -5.25
N GLY A 321 -5.40 24.48 -3.98
CA GLY A 321 -4.11 25.09 -3.60
C GLY A 321 -2.91 24.31 -4.13
N THR A 322 -3.00 22.98 -4.20
CA THR A 322 -1.96 22.13 -4.79
C THR A 322 -1.85 22.34 -6.30
N LEU A 323 -2.99 22.49 -6.99
CA LEU A 323 -3.03 22.80 -8.42
C LEU A 323 -2.41 24.16 -8.71
N ARG A 324 -2.74 25.18 -7.92
CA ARG A 324 -2.12 26.52 -8.04
C ARG A 324 -0.61 26.45 -7.85
N ALA A 325 -0.14 25.73 -6.82
CA ALA A 325 1.29 25.52 -6.62
C ALA A 325 1.96 24.83 -7.82
N VAL A 326 1.32 23.81 -8.41
CA VAL A 326 1.83 23.15 -9.63
C VAL A 326 1.94 24.15 -10.79
N VAL A 327 0.96 25.04 -10.97
CA VAL A 327 0.98 26.07 -12.02
C VAL A 327 2.09 27.10 -11.79
N GLU A 328 2.41 27.44 -10.54
CA GLU A 328 3.49 28.38 -10.20
C GLU A 328 4.90 27.81 -10.42
N SER A 329 5.07 26.48 -10.36
CA SER A 329 6.35 25.80 -10.62
C SER A 329 6.17 24.56 -11.51
N PRO A 330 5.76 24.74 -12.78
CA PRO A 330 5.26 23.64 -13.60
C PRO A 330 6.36 22.67 -14.04
N PHE A 331 7.60 23.14 -14.21
CA PHE A 331 8.71 22.31 -14.69
C PHE A 331 9.50 21.64 -13.56
N TRP A 332 9.78 22.39 -12.49
CA TRP A 332 10.69 21.98 -11.42
C TRP A 332 9.97 21.49 -10.16
N GLY A 333 8.72 21.90 -9.94
CA GLY A 333 8.00 21.63 -8.70
C GLY A 333 8.54 22.40 -7.50
N TRP A 334 8.16 21.95 -6.31
CA TRP A 334 8.46 22.59 -5.03
C TRP A 334 9.40 21.77 -4.14
N GLY A 335 9.77 20.55 -4.54
CA GLY A 335 10.49 19.62 -3.68
C GLY A 335 9.67 19.30 -2.43
N TRP A 336 10.33 19.02 -1.30
CA TRP A 336 9.69 18.80 0.00
C TRP A 336 9.45 20.10 0.80
N VAL A 337 9.28 21.22 0.11
CA VAL A 337 8.90 22.50 0.73
C VAL A 337 7.38 22.60 0.80
N GLU A 338 6.84 23.14 1.88
CA GLU A 338 5.41 23.41 2.01
C GLU A 338 5.06 24.73 1.31
N HIS A 339 4.10 24.67 0.40
CA HIS A 339 3.51 25.84 -0.23
C HIS A 339 2.17 26.17 0.44
N ARG A 340 1.94 27.45 0.73
CA ARG A 340 0.79 27.89 1.54
C ARG A 340 -0.54 27.46 0.88
N GLY A 341 -1.36 26.73 1.61
CA GLY A 341 -2.66 26.25 1.14
C GLY A 341 -2.60 25.03 0.20
N ALA A 342 -1.41 24.49 -0.09
CA ALA A 342 -1.28 23.24 -0.82
C ALA A 342 -1.54 22.04 0.10
N PHE A 343 -2.43 21.14 -0.33
CA PHE A 343 -2.68 19.87 0.33
C PHE A 343 -2.03 18.72 -0.47
N VAL A 344 -0.89 18.25 0.03
CA VAL A 344 -0.09 17.20 -0.62
C VAL A 344 -0.38 15.87 0.06
N GLY A 345 -1.17 15.01 -0.59
CA GLY A 345 -1.53 13.72 -0.01
C GLY A 345 -2.80 13.06 -0.53
N ASP A 346 -3.53 13.70 -1.43
CA ASP A 346 -4.83 13.21 -1.92
C ASP A 346 -4.80 12.57 -3.31
N SER A 347 -3.67 12.66 -4.01
CA SER A 347 -3.47 12.07 -5.33
C SER A 347 -1.99 11.79 -5.53
N LEU A 348 -1.66 10.58 -5.98
CA LEU A 348 -0.30 10.20 -6.38
C LEU A 348 0.23 11.18 -7.43
N TYR A 349 -0.60 11.48 -8.43
CA TYR A 349 -0.20 12.26 -9.59
C TYR A 349 0.04 13.73 -9.24
N LEU A 350 -0.90 14.37 -8.54
CA LEU A 350 -0.70 15.75 -8.08
C LEU A 350 0.45 15.85 -7.09
N THR A 351 0.66 14.84 -6.24
CA THR A 351 1.81 14.82 -5.35
C THR A 351 3.12 14.81 -6.14
N GLN A 352 3.26 13.97 -7.17
CA GLN A 352 4.49 13.93 -7.96
C GLN A 352 4.70 15.21 -8.79
N LEU A 353 3.64 15.77 -9.37
CA LEU A 353 3.71 17.06 -10.08
C LEU A 353 4.05 18.21 -9.12
N TYR A 354 3.48 18.23 -7.91
CA TYR A 354 3.81 19.23 -6.91
C TYR A 354 5.29 19.15 -6.50
N LEU A 355 5.78 17.95 -6.21
CA LEU A 355 7.14 17.76 -5.71
C LEU A 355 8.19 18.02 -6.80
N GLY A 356 7.99 17.53 -8.02
CA GLY A 356 9.03 17.55 -9.04
C GLY A 356 8.68 18.25 -10.35
N GLY A 357 7.49 18.84 -10.46
CA GLY A 357 6.99 19.39 -11.72
C GLY A 357 6.89 18.33 -12.80
N PHE A 358 6.79 18.78 -14.05
CA PHE A 358 6.77 17.92 -15.22
C PHE A 358 8.04 17.06 -15.33
N ILE A 359 9.21 17.62 -15.02
CA ILE A 359 10.50 16.89 -15.13
C ILE A 359 10.53 15.73 -14.14
N GLY A 360 10.25 16.00 -12.86
CA GLY A 360 10.21 14.96 -11.83
C GLY A 360 9.14 13.92 -12.12
N PHE A 361 7.97 14.33 -12.63
CA PHE A 361 6.92 13.40 -13.03
C PHE A 361 7.36 12.45 -14.16
N LEU A 362 8.11 12.95 -15.15
CA LEU A 362 8.68 12.11 -16.21
C LEU A 362 9.72 11.12 -15.68
N VAL A 363 10.63 11.57 -14.80
CA VAL A 363 11.64 10.68 -14.18
C VAL A 363 10.95 9.61 -13.33
N PHE A 364 9.94 10.00 -12.55
CA PHE A 364 9.10 9.07 -11.79
C PHE A 364 8.42 8.06 -12.71
N GLY A 365 7.80 8.50 -13.82
CA GLY A 365 7.20 7.64 -14.83
C GLY A 365 8.19 6.66 -15.46
N ALA A 366 9.41 7.12 -15.75
CA ALA A 366 10.48 6.31 -16.35
C ALA A 366 10.87 5.11 -15.46
N VAL A 367 10.81 5.23 -14.13
CA VAL A 367 11.03 4.11 -13.19
C VAL A 367 10.08 2.94 -13.50
N PHE A 368 8.81 3.24 -13.78
CA PHE A 368 7.79 2.22 -14.04
C PHE A 368 7.80 1.73 -15.48
N LEU A 369 8.02 2.63 -16.45
CA LEU A 369 8.14 2.26 -17.86
C LEU A 369 9.32 1.31 -18.11
N ASP A 370 10.42 1.47 -17.37
CA ASP A 370 11.54 0.53 -17.41
C ASP A 370 11.24 -0.74 -16.62
N GLY A 371 10.89 -0.62 -15.34
CA GLY A 371 10.87 -1.76 -14.44
C GLY A 371 9.63 -2.66 -14.56
N VAL A 372 8.44 -2.11 -14.78
CA VAL A 372 7.20 -2.92 -14.79
C VAL A 372 7.20 -3.94 -15.94
N PRO A 373 7.50 -3.55 -17.20
CA PRO A 373 7.59 -4.51 -18.30
C PRO A 373 8.65 -5.58 -18.06
N VAL A 374 9.74 -5.23 -17.38
CA VAL A 374 10.82 -6.18 -17.02
C VAL A 374 10.31 -7.26 -16.07
N VAL A 375 9.54 -6.88 -15.05
CA VAL A 375 8.89 -7.86 -14.15
C VAL A 375 7.85 -8.69 -14.91
N MET A 376 7.07 -8.06 -15.78
CA MET A 376 5.98 -8.70 -16.54
C MET A 376 6.42 -9.78 -17.53
N ARG A 377 7.70 -9.80 -17.92
CA ARG A 377 8.27 -10.88 -18.77
C ARG A 377 8.49 -12.20 -18.02
N GLY A 378 8.43 -12.20 -16.69
CA GLY A 378 8.57 -13.41 -15.89
C GLY A 378 7.39 -14.38 -16.09
N LYS A 379 7.66 -15.68 -15.94
CA LYS A 379 6.64 -16.74 -16.07
C LYS A 379 5.99 -17.15 -14.75
N GLU A 380 6.43 -16.59 -13.62
CA GLU A 380 5.88 -16.94 -12.31
C GLU A 380 4.45 -16.41 -12.11
N ARG A 381 3.62 -17.18 -11.39
CA ARG A 381 2.26 -16.76 -11.01
C ARG A 381 2.23 -15.39 -10.31
N GLY A 382 3.25 -15.10 -9.51
CA GLY A 382 3.39 -13.81 -8.81
C GLY A 382 3.45 -12.61 -9.75
N VAL A 383 3.89 -12.78 -11.00
CA VAL A 383 4.01 -11.69 -11.99
C VAL A 383 2.64 -11.16 -12.41
N LYS A 384 1.66 -12.05 -12.61
CA LYS A 384 0.29 -11.66 -12.99
C LYS A 384 -0.40 -10.91 -11.84
N ILE A 385 -0.17 -11.36 -10.61
CA ILE A 385 -0.67 -10.68 -9.40
C ILE A 385 0.02 -9.32 -9.24
N PHE A 386 1.32 -9.23 -9.49
CA PHE A 386 2.04 -7.96 -9.50
C PHE A 386 1.48 -6.99 -10.55
N ALA A 387 1.15 -7.45 -11.75
CA ALA A 387 0.51 -6.61 -12.76
C ALA A 387 -0.87 -6.10 -12.30
N LEU A 388 -1.69 -6.96 -11.70
CA LEU A 388 -2.98 -6.58 -11.13
C LEU A 388 -2.81 -5.57 -9.97
N TRP A 389 -1.87 -5.81 -9.06
CA TRP A 389 -1.53 -4.87 -7.99
C TRP A 389 -1.05 -3.54 -8.54
N THR A 390 -0.21 -3.53 -9.57
CA THR A 390 0.26 -2.32 -10.23
C THR A 390 -0.91 -1.51 -10.79
N ALA A 391 -1.83 -2.16 -11.52
CA ALA A 391 -3.03 -1.49 -12.02
C ALA A 391 -3.88 -0.88 -10.89
N VAL A 392 -4.11 -1.63 -9.80
CA VAL A 392 -4.85 -1.15 -8.63
C VAL A 392 -4.16 0.05 -7.97
N MET A 393 -2.84 0.01 -7.81
CA MET A 393 -2.07 1.10 -7.21
C MET A 393 -2.13 2.36 -8.08
N PHE A 394 -1.99 2.27 -9.40
CA PHE A 394 -2.08 3.43 -10.29
C PHE A 394 -3.50 4.00 -10.37
N LEU A 395 -4.54 3.15 -10.49
CA LEU A 395 -5.93 3.63 -10.49
C LEU A 395 -6.31 4.26 -9.16
N GLY A 396 -5.95 3.62 -8.04
CA GLY A 396 -6.10 4.20 -6.70
C GLY A 396 -5.27 5.47 -6.48
N GLY A 397 -4.26 5.68 -7.33
CA GLY A 397 -3.40 6.87 -7.38
C GLY A 397 -4.16 8.16 -7.68
N ILE A 398 -5.33 8.07 -8.33
CA ILE A 398 -6.25 9.21 -8.50
C ILE A 398 -6.83 9.62 -7.14
N GLY A 399 -7.01 8.65 -6.26
CA GLY A 399 -7.69 8.79 -5.00
C GLY A 399 -6.79 9.10 -3.80
N SER A 400 -5.49 8.88 -3.94
CA SER A 400 -4.53 8.82 -2.83
C SER A 400 -3.09 8.65 -3.35
N PRO A 401 -2.05 8.81 -2.51
CA PRO A 401 -0.66 8.58 -2.88
C PRO A 401 -0.32 7.09 -2.65
N THR A 402 -1.02 6.20 -3.34
CA THR A 402 -1.00 4.73 -3.14
C THR A 402 0.40 4.14 -2.98
N LEU A 403 1.34 4.49 -3.86
CA LEU A 403 2.72 3.97 -3.84
C LEU A 403 3.53 4.42 -2.62
N PHE A 404 3.07 5.44 -1.91
CA PHE A 404 3.66 5.96 -0.67
C PHE A 404 2.78 5.73 0.55
N ALA A 405 1.63 5.07 0.37
CA ALA A 405 0.77 4.69 1.47
C ALA A 405 1.56 3.79 2.44
N PRO A 406 1.65 4.11 3.75
CA PRO A 406 2.36 3.32 4.73
C PRO A 406 1.95 1.85 4.65
N ARG A 407 2.93 0.94 4.70
CA ARG A 407 2.77 -0.53 4.59
C ARG A 407 2.29 -1.04 3.23
N VAL A 408 1.24 -0.46 2.65
CA VAL A 408 0.69 -0.86 1.33
C VAL A 408 1.70 -0.58 0.22
N GLY A 409 2.25 0.63 0.19
CA GLY A 409 3.33 1.00 -0.71
C GLY A 409 4.58 0.16 -0.47
N ALA A 410 4.95 -0.07 0.79
CA ALA A 410 6.12 -0.89 1.14
C ALA A 410 6.00 -2.33 0.61
N LEU A 411 4.81 -2.94 0.72
CA LEU A 411 4.50 -4.26 0.18
C LEU A 411 4.63 -4.28 -1.34
N TRP A 412 4.12 -3.25 -2.03
CA TRP A 412 4.22 -3.15 -3.48
C TRP A 412 5.67 -2.94 -3.95
N TRP A 413 6.43 -2.05 -3.30
CA TRP A 413 7.84 -1.81 -3.60
C TRP A 413 8.71 -3.05 -3.35
N ALA A 414 8.41 -3.82 -2.31
CA ALA A 414 9.04 -5.12 -2.07
C ALA A 414 8.77 -6.10 -3.22
N ALA A 415 7.52 -6.20 -3.68
CA ALA A 415 7.14 -7.04 -4.81
C ALA A 415 7.84 -6.59 -6.11
N PHE A 416 7.89 -5.28 -6.35
CA PHE A 416 8.54 -4.69 -7.52
C PHE A 416 10.05 -4.97 -7.50
N GLY A 417 10.72 -4.75 -6.38
CA GLY A 417 12.15 -5.04 -6.21
C GLY A 417 12.45 -6.53 -6.41
N ALA A 418 11.64 -7.43 -5.84
CA ALA A 418 11.80 -8.87 -6.00
C ALA A 418 11.71 -9.30 -7.47
N GLY A 419 10.68 -8.82 -8.19
CA GLY A 419 10.50 -9.09 -9.61
C GLY A 419 11.62 -8.51 -10.49
N ALA A 420 11.99 -7.25 -10.25
CA ALA A 420 13.03 -6.56 -11.03
C ALA A 420 14.39 -7.21 -10.81
N GLY A 421 14.72 -7.61 -9.58
CA GLY A 421 15.95 -8.32 -9.27
C GLY A 421 16.02 -9.71 -9.92
N GLN A 422 14.90 -10.43 -10.00
CA GLN A 422 14.83 -11.72 -10.69
C GLN A 422 15.11 -11.54 -12.19
N ALA A 423 14.45 -10.58 -12.83
CA ALA A 423 14.61 -10.33 -14.25
C ALA A 423 16.00 -9.78 -14.63
N ALA A 424 16.58 -8.90 -13.80
CA ALA A 424 17.93 -8.37 -14.01
C ALA A 424 19.01 -9.46 -14.00
N ARG A 425 18.79 -10.55 -13.24
CA ARG A 425 19.72 -11.69 -13.16
C ARG A 425 19.56 -12.64 -14.34
N MET A 426 18.33 -12.93 -14.77
CA MET A 426 18.09 -13.73 -15.99
C MET A 426 18.79 -13.15 -17.23
N ARG A 427 18.92 -11.82 -17.32
CA ARG A 427 19.66 -11.16 -18.41
C ARG A 427 21.18 -11.34 -18.34
N ARG A 428 21.74 -11.59 -17.16
CA ARG A 428 23.18 -11.82 -16.96
C ARG A 428 23.56 -13.26 -17.27
N ASP A 429 22.76 -14.22 -16.81
CA ASP A 429 22.99 -15.65 -17.04
C ASP A 429 22.87 -16.07 -18.53
N VAL A 430 22.40 -15.18 -19.41
CA VAL A 430 22.36 -15.38 -20.88
C VAL A 430 23.59 -14.78 -21.58
N ARG A 431 24.35 -13.92 -20.90
CA ARG A 431 25.54 -13.23 -21.44
C ARG A 431 26.85 -13.86 -20.99
N ASP A 432 26.82 -14.62 -19.90
CA ASP A 432 27.89 -15.51 -19.44
C ASP A 432 27.64 -16.90 -20.03
#